data_AF-A0A840VK55-F1
#
_entry.id   AF-A0A840VK55-F1
#
_cell.length_a   1.000
_cell.length_b   1.000
_cell.length_c   1.000
_cell.angle_alpha   90.00
_cell.angle_beta   90.00
_cell.angle_gamma   90.00
#
_symmetry.space_group_name_H-M   'P 1'
#
loop_
_entity.id
_entity.type
_entity.pdbx_description
1 polymer ?
#
loop_
_entity_poly.entity_id
_entity_poly.type
_entity_poly.pdbx_seq_one_letter_code
_entity_poly.pdbx_strand_id
1 'polypeptide(L)'
;MAPTLRHGDSVLVRPGGRPIRPGDVVVAVFRTRPDLLVVKRAVRQQDGGWWLRGDNDLVTDDSRAYGVADVRARVVARYWPRPGRVRRRRL
;
A
#
# COMPACT_ATOMS: atom_id res chain seq x y z
N MET A 1 4.24 -0.08 -7.74
CA MET A 1 2.88 0.51 -7.70
C MET A 1 2.54 1.29 -8.98
N ALA A 2 3.26 1.08 -10.09
CA ALA A 2 2.91 1.74 -11.35
C ALA A 2 1.55 1.21 -11.84
N PRO A 3 0.69 2.05 -12.45
CA PRO A 3 0.94 3.46 -12.79
C PRO A 3 0.63 4.46 -11.66
N THR A 4 0.03 4.04 -10.54
CA THR A 4 -0.37 4.93 -9.44
C THR A 4 0.81 5.70 -8.83
N LEU A 5 1.88 4.96 -8.50
CA LEU A 5 3.15 5.51 -8.02
C LEU A 5 4.30 4.87 -8.79
N ARG A 6 5.23 5.70 -9.24
CA ARG A 6 6.43 5.29 -9.98
C ARG A 6 7.65 5.31 -9.07
N HIS A 7 8.70 4.62 -9.50
CA HIS A 7 10.00 4.73 -8.84
C HIS A 7 10.43 6.21 -8.83
N GLY A 8 10.99 6.67 -7.70
CA GLY A 8 11.35 8.08 -7.48
C GLY A 8 10.21 8.98 -6.98
N ASP A 9 8.96 8.49 -6.89
CA ASP A 9 7.87 9.26 -6.27
C ASP A 9 8.08 9.37 -4.75
N SER A 10 8.05 10.59 -4.22
CA SER A 10 7.98 10.85 -2.77
C SER A 10 6.53 11.01 -2.35
N VAL A 11 6.11 10.31 -1.29
CA VAL A 11 4.72 10.29 -0.84
C VAL A 11 4.54 10.82 0.58
N LEU A 12 3.40 11.45 0.83
CA LEU A 12 2.94 11.76 2.17
C LEU A 12 2.07 10.62 2.69
N VAL A 13 2.35 10.21 3.91
CA VAL A 13 1.64 9.16 4.61
C VAL A 13 1.02 9.71 5.88
N ARG A 14 -0.14 9.16 6.25
CA ARG A 14 -0.81 9.48 7.51
C ARG A 14 -0.96 8.21 8.35
N PRO A 15 -0.18 8.07 9.43
CA PRO A 15 -0.44 7.09 10.46
C PRO A 15 -1.76 7.41 11.18
N GLY A 16 -2.57 6.40 11.45
CA GLY A 16 -3.82 6.57 12.20
C GLY A 16 -4.88 7.50 11.58
N GLY A 17 -5.80 7.96 12.43
CA GLY A 17 -6.92 8.83 12.07
C GLY A 17 -8.11 8.08 11.47
N ARG A 18 -8.08 7.79 10.16
CA ARG A 18 -9.20 7.10 9.49
C ARG A 18 -8.87 5.61 9.32
N PRO A 19 -9.83 4.69 9.57
CA PRO A 19 -9.66 3.28 9.26
C PRO A 19 -9.24 3.04 7.79
N ILE A 20 -8.33 2.09 7.60
CA ILE A 20 -7.94 1.61 6.27
C ILE A 20 -9.13 0.93 5.62
N ARG A 21 -9.33 1.17 4.33
CA ARG A 21 -10.40 0.54 3.54
C ARG A 21 -9.83 -0.15 2.30
N PRO A 22 -10.55 -1.14 1.74
CA PRO A 22 -10.25 -1.66 0.42
C PRO A 22 -10.02 -0.55 -0.60
N GLY A 23 -8.95 -0.70 -1.37
CA GLY A 23 -8.49 0.23 -2.38
C GLY A 23 -7.59 1.36 -1.88
N ASP A 24 -7.37 1.51 -0.57
CA ASP A 24 -6.40 2.49 -0.06
C ASP A 24 -4.98 2.03 -0.44
N VAL A 25 -4.10 2.99 -0.78
CA VAL A 25 -2.66 2.72 -0.90
C VAL A 25 -2.04 2.89 0.47
N VAL A 26 -1.27 1.91 0.91
CA VAL A 26 -0.77 1.82 2.28
C VAL A 26 0.73 1.56 2.30
N VAL A 27 1.35 2.02 3.38
CA VAL A 27 2.68 1.59 3.80
C VAL A 27 2.49 0.51 4.87
N ALA A 28 3.11 -0.64 4.66
CA ALA A 28 2.91 -1.82 5.49
C ALA A 28 4.17 -2.67 5.56
N VAL A 29 4.15 -3.67 6.43
CA VAL A 29 5.19 -4.69 6.56
C VAL A 29 4.52 -6.06 6.47
N PHE A 30 5.04 -6.94 5.63
CA PHE A 30 4.55 -8.33 5.60
C PHE A 30 5.05 -9.08 6.83
N ARG A 31 4.20 -9.91 7.45
CA ARG A 31 4.59 -10.66 8.66
C ARG A 31 5.73 -11.64 8.40
N THR A 32 5.83 -12.14 7.17
CA THR A 32 6.92 -13.02 6.71
C THR A 32 8.20 -12.26 6.34
N ARG A 33 8.16 -10.92 6.26
CA ARG A 33 9.31 -10.03 5.99
C ARG A 33 9.25 -8.78 6.88
N PRO A 34 9.48 -8.93 8.19
CA PRO A 34 9.28 -7.86 9.17
C PRO A 34 10.19 -6.63 8.97
N ASP A 35 11.33 -6.81 8.31
CA ASP A 35 12.32 -5.74 8.09
C ASP A 35 12.08 -4.96 6.79
N LEU A 36 11.08 -5.35 5.99
CA LEU A 36 10.80 -4.75 4.69
C LEU A 36 9.54 -3.89 4.72
N LEU A 37 9.73 -2.58 4.59
CA LEU A 37 8.64 -1.63 4.41
C LEU A 37 8.19 -1.59 2.94
N VAL A 38 6.92 -1.87 2.68
CA VAL A 38 6.35 -1.92 1.34
C VAL A 38 5.23 -0.91 1.13
N VAL A 39 5.08 -0.45 -0.11
CA VAL A 39 3.92 0.32 -0.56
C VAL A 39 3.06 -0.54 -1.49
N LYS A 40 1.82 -0.83 -1.07
CA LYS A 40 0.89 -1.69 -1.81
C LYS A 40 -0.54 -1.17 -1.69
N ARG A 41 -1.47 -1.74 -2.46
CA ARG A 41 -2.90 -1.46 -2.32
C ARG A 41 -3.56 -2.47 -1.41
N ALA A 42 -4.33 -1.98 -0.44
CA ALA A 42 -5.14 -2.80 0.45
C ALA A 42 -6.32 -3.40 -0.30
N VAL A 43 -6.47 -4.73 -0.29
CA VAL A 43 -7.57 -5.42 -0.98
C VAL A 43 -8.68 -5.76 0.00
N ARG A 44 -8.35 -6.46 1.09
CA ARG A 44 -9.29 -6.86 2.13
C ARG A 44 -8.56 -7.14 3.44
N GLN A 45 -9.29 -7.10 4.55
CA GLN A 45 -8.79 -7.62 5.81
C GLN A 45 -8.78 -9.15 5.77
N GLN A 46 -7.77 -9.75 6.39
CA GLN A 46 -7.63 -11.19 6.53
C GLN A 46 -6.68 -11.48 7.71
N ASP A 47 -7.01 -12.47 8.53
CA ASP A 47 -6.15 -13.01 9.61
C ASP A 47 -5.57 -11.93 10.54
N GLY A 48 -6.40 -10.94 10.89
CA GLY A 48 -6.03 -9.80 11.73
C GLY A 48 -5.08 -8.79 11.06
N GLY A 49 -4.78 -8.94 9.77
CA GLY A 49 -3.96 -8.04 8.96
C GLY A 49 -4.66 -7.66 7.66
N TRP A 50 -3.86 -7.27 6.67
CA TRP A 50 -4.35 -6.89 5.34
C TRP A 50 -3.75 -7.74 4.25
N TRP A 51 -4.62 -8.22 3.35
CA TRP A 51 -4.22 -8.73 2.06
C TRP A 51 -3.92 -7.56 1.12
N LEU A 52 -2.69 -7.48 0.64
CA LEU A 52 -2.15 -6.40 -0.17
C LEU A 52 -1.81 -6.89 -1.58
N ARG A 53 -2.04 -6.03 -2.58
CA ARG A 53 -1.69 -6.30 -3.98
C ARG A 53 -0.95 -5.11 -4.59
N GLY A 54 0.03 -5.39 -5.45
CA GLY A 54 0.67 -4.37 -6.26
C GLY A 54 -0.22 -3.93 -7.43
N ASP A 55 -0.20 -2.65 -7.77
CA ASP A 55 -0.92 -2.16 -8.97
C ASP A 55 -0.26 -2.55 -10.30
N ASN A 56 1.02 -2.98 -10.25
CA ASN A 56 1.73 -3.49 -11.42
C ASN A 56 1.61 -5.02 -11.41
N ASP A 57 0.74 -5.57 -12.26
CA ASP A 57 0.48 -7.01 -12.31
C ASP A 57 1.68 -7.85 -12.75
N LEU A 58 2.70 -7.24 -13.36
CA LEU A 58 3.95 -7.90 -13.73
C LEU A 58 4.86 -8.17 -12.53
N VAL A 59 4.59 -7.56 -11.37
CA VAL A 59 5.36 -7.74 -10.14
C VAL A 59 4.54 -8.53 -9.13
N THR A 60 5.01 -9.73 -8.78
CA THR A 60 4.33 -10.67 -7.90
C THR A 60 4.76 -10.59 -6.42
N ASP A 61 5.57 -9.60 -6.07
CA ASP A 61 5.99 -9.34 -4.70
C ASP A 61 4.81 -8.72 -3.91
N ASP A 62 3.82 -9.53 -3.52
CA ASP A 62 2.65 -9.11 -2.75
C ASP A 62 2.09 -10.24 -1.86
N SER A 63 0.87 -10.11 -1.36
CA SER A 63 0.30 -11.11 -0.44
C SER A 63 0.18 -12.51 -1.04
N ARG A 64 0.19 -12.68 -2.37
CA ARG A 64 0.25 -14.01 -2.99
C ARG A 64 1.54 -14.75 -2.62
N ALA A 65 2.64 -14.02 -2.41
CA ALA A 65 3.94 -14.59 -2.06
C ALA A 65 4.21 -14.52 -0.55
N TYR A 66 3.75 -13.48 0.15
CA TYR A 66 4.16 -13.20 1.53
C TYR A 66 3.02 -13.23 2.56
N GLY A 67 1.79 -13.48 2.13
CA GLY A 67 0.62 -13.50 3.00
C GLY A 67 0.22 -12.11 3.50
N VAL A 68 -0.34 -12.04 4.70
CA VAL A 68 -0.90 -10.80 5.27
C VAL A 68 0.17 -9.83 5.76
N ALA A 69 -0.17 -8.55 5.75
CA ALA A 69 0.68 -7.46 6.20
C ALA A 69 0.02 -6.61 7.28
N ASP A 70 0.85 -6.03 8.15
CA ASP A 70 0.43 -5.06 9.15
C ASP A 70 0.64 -3.65 8.61
N VAL A 71 -0.45 -2.88 8.52
CA VAL A 71 -0.44 -1.53 7.95
C VAL A 71 0.08 -0.52 8.97
N ARG A 72 1.06 0.29 8.56
CA ARG A 72 1.64 1.36 9.38
C ARG A 72 0.99 2.72 9.10
N ALA A 73 0.70 3.00 7.83
CA ALA A 73 0.12 4.28 7.44
C ALA A 73 -0.61 4.19 6.09
N ARG A 74 -1.51 5.14 5.84
CA ARG A 74 -2.13 5.32 4.53
C ARG A 74 -1.40 6.38 3.72
N VAL A 75 -1.14 6.11 2.45
CA VAL A 75 -0.63 7.11 1.51
C VAL A 75 -1.78 8.06 1.13
N VAL A 76 -1.59 9.36 1.35
CA VAL A 76 -2.63 10.37 1.10
C VAL A 76 -2.35 11.24 -0.12
N ALA A 77 -1.08 11.45 -0.45
CA ALA A 77 -0.66 12.23 -1.61
C ALA A 77 0.72 11.78 -2.09
N ARG A 78 0.96 11.96 -3.40
CA ARG A 78 2.30 12.12 -3.93
C ARG A 78 2.70 13.56 -3.70
N TYR A 79 3.85 13.77 -3.06
CA TYR A 79 4.42 15.08 -2.79
C TYR A 79 5.30 15.56 -3.95
N TRP A 80 6.06 14.66 -4.56
CA TRP A 80 7.03 14.95 -5.63
C TRP A 80 7.15 13.73 -6.57
N PRO A 81 7.47 13.88 -7.87
CA PRO A 81 7.69 15.10 -8.64
C PRO A 81 6.44 15.80 -9.16
N ARG A 82 5.28 15.12 -9.08
CA ARG A 82 4.00 15.64 -9.55
C ARG A 82 3.01 15.61 -8.40
N PRO A 83 2.94 16.67 -7.57
CA PRO A 83 2.07 16.71 -6.42
C PRO A 83 0.62 16.36 -6.78
N GLY A 84 -0.01 15.50 -5.99
CA GLY A 84 -1.39 15.08 -6.26
C GLY A 84 -1.91 14.09 -5.24
N ARG A 85 -3.23 14.11 -5.03
CA ARG A 85 -3.86 13.17 -4.09
C ARG A 85 -3.83 11.76 -4.63
N VAL A 86 -3.49 10.79 -3.77
CA VAL A 86 -3.63 9.37 -4.08
C VAL A 86 -5.04 8.95 -3.71
N ARG A 87 -5.88 8.75 -4.72
CA ARG A 87 -7.28 8.37 -4.51
C ARG A 87 -7.40 6.88 -4.25
N ARG A 88 -8.28 6.53 -3.32
CA ARG A 88 -8.76 5.16 -3.12
C ARG A 88 -9.46 4.68 -4.40
N ARG A 89 -9.11 3.49 -4.87
CA ARG A 89 -9.81 2.83 -5.99
C ARG A 89 -10.97 1.98 -5.44
N ARG A 90 -12.08 1.82 -6.16
CA ARG A 90 -13.01 0.74 -5.85
C ARG A 90 -12.38 -0.56 -6.34
N LEU A 91 -12.35 -1.55 -5.45
CA LEU A 91 -11.91 -2.91 -5.71
C LEU A 91 -13.12 -3.83 -5.69
#